data_AF-A0A926UZC4-F1
#
_entry.id   AF-A0A926UZC4-F1
#
_cell.length_a   1.000
_cell.length_b   1.000
_cell.length_c   1.000
_cell.angle_alpha   90.00
_cell.angle_beta   90.00
_cell.angle_gamma   90.00
#
_symmetry.space_group_name_H-M   'P 1'
#
loop_
_entity.id
_entity.type
_entity.pdbx_description
1 polymer ?
#
loop_
_entity_poly.entity_id
_entity_poly.type
_entity_poly.pdbx_seq_one_letter_code
_entity_poly.pdbx_strand_id
1 'polypeptide(L)'
;MTPSLMDSLPLNVTPQILLSHLTEQPLSEEDSTLNLIFVAASVTLMSGVMMMDGVIDPEEMVHLHQLMGVCADTDTACHRLLPRLILGIKRHQIYLNPRLFLVLAEALDLPQRLLLLGLGYRMAAADGHLNERENLYLRAIAQRLCIDPQHVAILEANSLKFTLLETEALWEVNHYLDPSNFQLHESLLRLIARTIHSNLPAIAIPTAINA
;
A
#
# COMPACT_ATOMS: atom_id res chain seq x y z
N MET A 1 29.56 0.79 -13.09
CA MET A 1 28.25 0.14 -12.94
C MET A 1 28.07 -0.15 -11.46
N THR A 2 27.09 0.47 -10.80
CA THR A 2 26.68 0.05 -9.46
C THR A 2 26.06 -1.36 -9.58
N PRO A 3 26.43 -2.32 -8.71
CA PRO A 3 25.79 -3.65 -8.71
C PRO A 3 24.27 -3.50 -8.54
N SER A 4 23.50 -4.38 -9.17
CA SER A 4 22.05 -4.45 -8.93
C SER A 4 21.81 -4.76 -7.45
N LEU A 5 20.78 -4.17 -6.84
CA LEU A 5 20.43 -4.47 -5.45
C LEU A 5 20.14 -5.96 -5.25
N MET A 6 19.60 -6.64 -6.27
CA MET A 6 19.37 -8.08 -6.18
C MET A 6 20.67 -8.90 -6.11
N ASP A 7 21.78 -8.40 -6.67
CA ASP A 7 23.06 -9.11 -6.66
C ASP A 7 23.77 -9.01 -5.31
N SER A 8 23.37 -8.04 -4.47
CA SER A 8 23.94 -7.82 -3.13
C SER A 8 23.07 -8.37 -2.00
N LEU A 9 21.87 -8.87 -2.32
CA LEU A 9 20.95 -9.45 -1.35
C LEU A 9 21.17 -10.96 -1.18
N PRO A 10 20.95 -11.51 0.04
CA PRO A 10 21.03 -12.94 0.27
C PRO A 10 19.89 -13.70 -0.43
N LEU A 11 20.03 -15.01 -0.61
CA LEU A 11 19.01 -15.87 -1.24
C LEU A 11 17.64 -15.82 -0.54
N ASN A 12 17.62 -15.70 0.80
CA ASN A 12 16.41 -15.55 1.60
C ASN A 12 16.27 -14.10 2.07
N VAL A 13 15.73 -13.24 1.20
CA VAL A 13 15.51 -11.83 1.54
C VAL A 13 14.27 -11.70 2.41
N THR A 14 14.44 -11.17 3.63
CA THR A 14 13.34 -10.78 4.51
C THR A 14 13.04 -9.28 4.38
N PRO A 15 11.85 -8.80 4.81
CA PRO A 15 11.56 -7.37 4.86
C PRO A 15 12.62 -6.57 5.62
N GLN A 16 13.09 -7.06 6.78
CA GLN A 16 14.14 -6.43 7.57
C GLN A 16 15.45 -6.29 6.81
N ILE A 17 15.88 -7.35 6.09
CA ILE A 17 17.09 -7.31 5.27
C ILE A 17 16.92 -6.26 4.18
N LEU A 18 15.81 -6.30 3.45
CA LEU A 18 15.53 -5.33 2.39
C LEU A 18 15.51 -3.90 2.93
N LEU A 19 14.82 -3.64 4.04
CA LEU A 19 14.79 -2.32 4.69
C LEU A 19 16.17 -1.86 5.16
N SER A 20 17.01 -2.77 5.65
CA SER A 20 18.40 -2.45 6.05
C SER A 20 19.22 -1.98 4.84
N HIS A 21 19.08 -2.66 3.70
CA HIS A 21 19.72 -2.24 2.46
C HIS A 21 19.17 -0.91 1.95
N LEU A 22 17.84 -0.71 1.96
CA LEU A 22 17.21 0.54 1.50
C LEU A 22 17.56 1.74 2.37
N THR A 23 17.77 1.53 3.67
CA THR A 23 18.12 2.60 4.63
C THR A 23 19.63 2.77 4.82
N GLU A 24 20.44 1.93 4.17
CA GLU A 24 21.90 1.88 4.28
C GLU A 24 22.41 1.73 5.72
N GLN A 25 21.64 1.03 6.55
CA GLN A 25 22.02 0.74 7.92
C GLN A 25 21.41 -0.58 8.38
N PRO A 26 22.10 -1.35 9.24
CA PRO A 26 21.52 -2.55 9.83
C PRO A 26 20.31 -2.16 10.69
N LEU A 27 19.18 -2.83 10.49
CA LEU A 27 17.98 -2.68 11.30
C LEU A 27 17.84 -3.88 12.24
N SER A 28 17.44 -3.61 13.47
CA SER A 28 17.00 -4.66 14.40
C SER A 28 15.57 -5.12 14.09
N GLU A 29 15.10 -6.17 14.77
CA GLU A 29 13.69 -6.57 14.71
C GLU A 29 12.77 -5.45 15.23
N GLU A 30 13.18 -4.73 16.27
CA GLU A 30 12.44 -3.60 16.83
C GLU A 30 12.33 -2.43 15.85
N ASP A 31 13.33 -2.24 14.99
CA ASP A 31 13.31 -1.19 13.96
C ASP A 31 12.44 -1.57 12.75
N SER A 32 12.16 -2.86 12.56
CA SER A 32 11.41 -3.41 11.42
C SER A 32 9.91 -3.53 11.73
N THR A 33 9.33 -2.44 12.23
CA THR A 33 7.92 -2.41 12.62
C THR A 33 7.01 -2.66 11.42
N LEU A 34 5.81 -3.21 11.68
CA LEU A 34 4.78 -3.38 10.65
C LEU A 34 4.44 -2.06 9.94
N ASN A 35 4.42 -0.93 10.66
CA ASN A 35 4.21 0.39 10.08
C ASN A 35 5.31 0.75 9.06
N LEU A 36 6.58 0.53 9.41
CA LEU A 36 7.69 0.82 8.50
C LEU A 36 7.64 -0.07 7.25
N ILE A 37 7.33 -1.36 7.42
CA ILE A 37 7.16 -2.30 6.30
C ILE A 37 6.00 -1.85 5.41
N PHE A 38 4.86 -1.54 6.00
CA PHE A 38 3.67 -1.07 5.29
C PHE A 38 3.95 0.23 4.51
N VAL A 39 4.68 1.17 5.12
CA VAL A 39 5.05 2.44 4.47
C VAL A 39 6.06 2.21 3.36
N ALA A 40 7.04 1.33 3.54
CA ALA A 40 7.96 0.96 2.48
C ALA A 40 7.24 0.37 1.27
N ALA A 41 6.28 -0.54 1.51
CA ALA A 41 5.44 -1.12 0.48
C ALA A 41 4.59 -0.04 -0.21
N SER A 42 4.00 0.88 0.57
CA SER A 42 3.15 1.95 0.07
C SER A 42 3.93 2.98 -0.76
N VAL A 43 5.07 3.47 -0.26
CA VAL A 43 5.96 4.37 -1.01
C VAL A 43 6.42 3.71 -2.30
N THR A 44 6.74 2.41 -2.27
CA THR A 44 7.10 1.66 -3.47
C THR A 44 5.94 1.57 -4.45
N LEU A 45 4.73 1.20 -3.99
CA LEU A 45 3.54 1.09 -4.83
C LEU A 45 3.23 2.44 -5.49
N MET A 46 3.14 3.50 -4.68
CA MET A 46 2.81 4.85 -5.10
C MET A 46 3.87 5.42 -6.05
N SER A 47 5.16 5.21 -5.77
CA SER A 47 6.22 5.57 -6.72
C SER A 47 6.07 4.84 -8.04
N GLY A 48 5.57 3.60 -8.04
CA GLY A 48 5.27 2.88 -9.27
C GLY A 48 4.15 3.53 -10.07
N VAL A 49 3.00 3.80 -9.43
CA VAL A 49 1.84 4.47 -10.05
C VAL A 49 2.27 5.76 -10.76
N MET A 50 2.92 6.68 -10.03
CA MET A 50 3.36 7.98 -10.56
C MET A 50 4.39 7.90 -11.70
N MET A 51 5.01 6.74 -11.91
CA MET A 51 6.03 6.53 -12.92
C MET A 51 5.48 5.78 -14.15
N MET A 52 4.23 5.28 -14.11
CA MET A 52 3.67 4.47 -15.20
C MET A 52 3.26 5.29 -16.42
N ASP A 53 2.72 6.49 -16.20
CA ASP A 53 2.31 7.39 -17.27
C ASP A 53 3.46 8.33 -17.71
N GLY A 54 4.49 8.46 -16.88
CA GLY A 54 5.67 9.28 -17.11
C GLY A 54 5.50 10.75 -16.69
N VAL A 55 4.39 11.09 -16.03
CA VAL A 55 4.06 12.44 -15.56
C VAL A 55 3.89 12.39 -14.05
N ILE A 56 4.70 13.15 -13.33
CA ILE A 56 4.52 13.28 -11.88
C ILE A 56 3.42 14.33 -11.65
N ASP A 57 2.24 13.88 -11.24
CA ASP A 57 1.14 14.76 -10.89
C ASP A 57 1.35 15.37 -9.47
N PRO A 58 1.24 16.70 -9.30
CA PRO A 58 1.28 17.33 -7.98
C PRO A 58 0.26 16.80 -6.97
N GLU A 59 -0.94 16.39 -7.39
CA GLU A 59 -1.98 15.83 -6.52
C GLU A 59 -1.58 14.45 -5.99
N GLU A 60 -0.99 13.60 -6.82
CA GLU A 60 -0.45 12.30 -6.40
C GLU A 60 0.69 12.48 -5.38
N MET A 61 1.58 13.45 -5.61
CA MET A 61 2.65 13.79 -4.68
C MET A 61 2.11 14.22 -3.31
N VAL A 62 0.97 14.90 -3.25
CA VAL A 62 0.34 15.30 -1.96
C VAL A 62 -0.06 14.06 -1.17
N HIS A 63 -0.66 13.06 -1.80
CA HIS A 63 -1.05 11.83 -1.13
C HIS A 63 0.15 11.07 -0.56
N LEU A 64 1.25 10.99 -1.32
CA LEU A 64 2.49 10.38 -0.84
C LEU A 64 3.06 11.15 0.37
N HIS A 65 3.11 12.48 0.31
CA HIS A 65 3.58 13.31 1.43
C HIS A 65 2.70 13.18 2.67
N GLN A 66 1.38 13.09 2.52
CA GLN A 66 0.45 12.90 3.64
C GLN A 66 0.70 11.57 4.35
N LEU A 67 0.85 10.47 3.60
CA LEU A 67 1.19 9.16 4.16
C LEU A 67 2.50 9.22 4.96
N MET A 68 3.51 9.87 4.38
CA MET A 68 4.82 10.02 5.00
C MET A 68 4.76 10.85 6.30
N GLY A 69 4.02 11.95 6.29
CA GLY A 69 3.80 12.79 7.48
C GLY A 69 3.13 12.00 8.61
N VAL A 70 2.04 11.29 8.31
CA VAL A 70 1.34 10.47 9.32
C VAL A 70 2.25 9.38 9.89
N CYS A 71 3.01 8.67 9.06
CA CYS A 71 3.96 7.65 9.53
C CYS A 71 5.02 8.27 10.45
N ALA A 72 5.61 9.40 10.07
CA ALA A 72 6.59 10.11 10.89
C ALA A 72 6.04 10.59 12.23
N ASP A 73 4.74 10.91 12.32
CA ASP A 73 4.09 11.35 13.56
C ASP A 73 3.66 10.19 14.47
N THR A 74 3.45 9.00 13.90
CA THR A 74 2.86 7.85 14.61
C THR A 74 3.85 6.78 15.02
N ASP A 75 5.03 6.73 14.42
CA ASP A 75 6.04 5.70 14.67
C ASP A 75 7.46 6.29 14.62
N THR A 76 8.26 6.00 15.66
CA THR A 76 9.62 6.55 15.80
C THR A 76 10.61 5.98 14.79
N ALA A 77 10.46 4.70 14.42
CA ALA A 77 11.28 4.09 13.37
C ALA A 77 10.94 4.73 12.01
N CYS A 78 9.66 4.92 11.73
CA CYS A 78 9.15 5.73 10.63
C CYS A 78 9.83 7.10 10.58
N HIS A 79 9.71 7.92 11.63
CA HIS A 79 10.29 9.27 11.70
C HIS A 79 11.79 9.28 11.34
N ARG A 80 12.54 8.34 11.90
CA ARG A 80 14.01 8.28 11.76
C ARG A 80 14.47 7.73 10.41
N LEU A 81 13.75 6.75 9.85
CA LEU A 81 14.23 5.95 8.72
C LEU A 81 13.62 6.35 7.37
N LEU A 82 12.44 6.97 7.40
CA LEU A 82 11.66 7.28 6.21
C LEU A 82 12.43 8.09 5.14
N PRO A 83 13.21 9.14 5.47
CA PRO A 83 13.98 9.87 4.45
C PRO A 83 14.97 8.98 3.70
N ARG A 84 15.64 8.06 4.40
CA ARG A 84 16.61 7.13 3.79
C ARG A 84 15.90 6.06 2.99
N LEU A 85 14.81 5.53 3.52
CA LEU A 85 13.96 4.54 2.86
C LEU A 85 13.49 5.05 1.49
N ILE A 86 12.96 6.28 1.41
CA ILE A 86 12.52 6.89 0.15
C ILE A 86 13.69 7.00 -0.84
N LEU A 87 14.84 7.48 -0.36
CA LEU A 87 16.04 7.61 -1.20
C LEU A 87 16.48 6.25 -1.73
N GLY A 88 16.47 5.20 -0.91
CA GLY A 88 16.77 3.83 -1.29
C GLY A 88 15.79 3.29 -2.33
N ILE A 89 14.48 3.43 -2.09
CA ILE A 89 13.42 2.99 -3.01
C ILE A 89 13.60 3.64 -4.38
N LYS A 90 13.84 4.95 -4.42
CA LYS A 90 14.06 5.70 -5.66
C LYS A 90 15.35 5.29 -6.36
N ARG A 91 16.45 5.19 -5.61
CA ARG A 91 17.79 4.84 -6.14
C ARG A 91 17.81 3.45 -6.76
N HIS A 92 17.14 2.50 -6.13
CA HIS A 92 17.08 1.11 -6.58
C HIS A 92 15.87 0.80 -7.44
N GLN A 93 15.00 1.79 -7.69
CA GLN A 93 13.79 1.67 -8.51
C GLN A 93 12.96 0.43 -8.14
N ILE A 94 12.72 0.23 -6.83
CA ILE A 94 12.09 -1.00 -6.31
C ILE A 94 10.72 -1.25 -6.95
N TYR A 95 10.01 -0.18 -7.32
CA TYR A 95 8.74 -0.21 -8.02
C TYR A 95 8.79 -0.87 -9.41
N LEU A 96 9.97 -0.97 -10.03
CA LEU A 96 10.20 -1.73 -11.28
C LEU A 96 10.59 -3.19 -11.03
N ASN A 97 10.78 -3.59 -9.77
CA ASN A 97 11.17 -4.94 -9.39
C ASN A 97 10.08 -5.62 -8.54
N PRO A 98 9.16 -6.35 -9.18
CA PRO A 98 8.05 -7.00 -8.48
C PRO A 98 8.50 -7.98 -7.39
N ARG A 99 9.68 -8.60 -7.52
CA ARG A 99 10.18 -9.53 -6.49
C ARG A 99 10.54 -8.79 -5.20
N LEU A 100 11.20 -7.64 -5.31
CA LEU A 100 11.57 -6.84 -4.14
C LEU A 100 10.34 -6.18 -3.50
N PHE A 101 9.38 -5.74 -4.31
CA PHE A 101 8.09 -5.29 -3.79
C PHE A 101 7.37 -6.41 -3.01
N LEU A 102 7.35 -7.62 -3.55
CA LEU A 102 6.72 -8.77 -2.89
C LEU A 102 7.37 -9.11 -1.55
N VAL A 103 8.69 -9.00 -1.41
CA VAL A 103 9.35 -9.16 -0.10
C VAL A 103 8.77 -8.22 0.95
N LEU A 104 8.45 -6.97 0.60
CA LEU A 104 7.82 -6.03 1.54
C LEU A 104 6.36 -6.41 1.83
N ALA A 105 5.63 -6.81 0.79
CA ALA A 105 4.19 -7.05 0.89
C ALA A 105 3.81 -8.45 1.43
N GLU A 106 4.71 -9.43 1.40
CA GLU A 106 4.49 -10.77 1.97
C GLU A 106 4.27 -10.73 3.48
N ALA A 107 4.88 -9.78 4.17
CA ALA A 107 4.69 -9.56 5.60
C ALA A 107 3.31 -8.97 5.95
N LEU A 108 2.54 -8.54 4.95
CA LEU A 108 1.21 -7.95 5.15
C LEU A 108 0.13 -9.04 5.08
N ASP A 109 -0.84 -8.98 5.97
CA ASP A 109 -2.07 -9.76 5.90
C ASP A 109 -3.06 -9.18 4.88
N LEU A 110 -4.21 -9.84 4.69
CA LEU A 110 -5.20 -9.41 3.70
C LEU A 110 -5.74 -7.99 3.97
N PRO A 111 -6.21 -7.62 5.18
CA PRO A 111 -6.58 -6.24 5.50
C PRO A 111 -5.51 -5.22 5.12
N GLN A 112 -4.25 -5.49 5.46
CA GLN A 112 -3.14 -4.59 5.16
C GLN A 112 -2.85 -4.51 3.66
N ARG A 113 -2.95 -5.62 2.92
CA ARG A 113 -2.84 -5.63 1.44
C ARG A 113 -3.96 -4.84 0.78
N LEU A 114 -5.18 -4.92 1.31
CA LEU A 114 -6.32 -4.11 0.84
C LEU A 114 -6.11 -2.62 1.13
N LEU A 115 -5.58 -2.25 2.31
CA LEU A 115 -5.20 -0.86 2.60
C LEU A 115 -4.12 -0.35 1.64
N LEU A 116 -3.08 -1.15 1.40
CA LEU A 116 -1.99 -0.84 0.48
C LEU A 116 -2.53 -0.58 -0.93
N LEU A 117 -3.37 -1.48 -1.45
CA LEU A 117 -3.96 -1.33 -2.78
C LEU A 117 -4.95 -0.16 -2.85
N GLY A 118 -5.76 0.04 -1.80
CA GLY A 118 -6.69 1.16 -1.70
C GLY A 118 -5.98 2.52 -1.68
N LEU A 119 -4.81 2.63 -1.05
CA LEU A 119 -3.97 3.82 -1.16
C LEU A 119 -3.51 4.06 -2.60
N GLY A 120 -3.08 3.01 -3.29
CA GLY A 120 -2.68 3.08 -4.70
C GLY A 120 -3.78 3.62 -5.59
N TYR A 121 -4.99 3.05 -5.51
CA TYR A 121 -6.14 3.52 -6.30
C TYR A 121 -6.58 4.93 -5.94
N ARG A 122 -6.57 5.29 -4.65
CA ARG A 122 -6.95 6.65 -4.23
C ARG A 122 -5.99 7.71 -4.72
N MET A 123 -4.70 7.39 -4.78
CA MET A 123 -3.70 8.30 -5.33
C MET A 123 -3.87 8.40 -6.86
N ALA A 124 -3.96 7.26 -7.54
CA ALA A 124 -4.11 7.20 -9.00
C ALA A 124 -5.43 7.82 -9.50
N ALA A 125 -6.42 8.00 -8.62
CA ALA A 125 -7.71 8.63 -8.93
C ALA A 125 -7.88 10.00 -8.25
N ALA A 126 -6.78 10.63 -7.81
CA ALA A 126 -6.83 11.90 -7.06
C ALA A 126 -7.52 13.02 -7.85
N ASP A 127 -7.28 13.11 -9.15
CA ASP A 127 -7.88 14.08 -10.08
C ASP A 127 -9.28 13.66 -10.57
N GLY A 128 -9.81 12.55 -10.05
CA GLY A 128 -11.09 11.97 -10.43
C GLY A 128 -11.07 11.06 -11.66
N HIS A 129 -9.92 10.83 -12.28
CA HIS A 129 -9.73 9.92 -13.41
C HIS A 129 -8.68 8.87 -13.05
N LEU A 130 -8.74 7.70 -13.68
CA LEU A 130 -7.73 6.66 -13.47
C LEU A 130 -7.09 6.34 -14.82
N ASN A 131 -5.78 6.57 -14.94
CA ASN A 131 -5.08 6.26 -16.18
C ASN A 131 -5.07 4.75 -16.45
N GLU A 132 -5.21 4.34 -17.71
CA GLU A 132 -5.17 2.93 -18.09
C GLU A 132 -3.87 2.22 -17.66
N ARG A 133 -2.72 2.92 -17.72
CA ARG A 133 -1.41 2.37 -17.34
C ARG A 133 -1.29 2.19 -15.82
N GLU A 134 -1.76 3.16 -15.05
CA GLU A 134 -1.81 3.07 -13.59
C GLU A 134 -2.75 1.96 -13.14
N ASN A 135 -3.93 1.85 -13.75
CA ASN A 135 -4.88 0.78 -13.45
C ASN A 135 -4.27 -0.59 -13.76
N LEU A 136 -3.63 -0.74 -14.93
CA LEU A 136 -2.97 -1.99 -15.30
C LEU A 136 -1.84 -2.34 -14.32
N TYR A 137 -1.07 -1.35 -13.87
CA TYR A 137 -0.06 -1.56 -12.84
C TYR A 137 -0.68 -2.00 -11.51
N LEU A 138 -1.70 -1.31 -11.01
CA LEU A 138 -2.37 -1.64 -9.75
C LEU A 138 -3.02 -3.04 -9.79
N ARG A 139 -3.68 -3.40 -10.90
CA ARG A 139 -4.23 -4.74 -11.11
C ARG A 139 -3.15 -5.82 -11.14
N ALA A 140 -2.02 -5.53 -11.80
CA ALA A 140 -0.88 -6.44 -11.85
C ALA A 140 -0.23 -6.63 -10.48
N ILE A 141 -0.23 -5.61 -9.62
CA ILE A 141 0.18 -5.72 -8.23
C ILE A 141 -0.84 -6.53 -7.43
N ALA A 142 -2.14 -6.24 -7.55
CA ALA A 142 -3.20 -6.95 -6.84
C ALA A 142 -3.16 -8.46 -7.10
N GLN A 143 -2.93 -8.86 -8.35
CA GLN A 143 -2.75 -10.27 -8.73
C GLN A 143 -1.55 -10.91 -8.01
N ARG A 144 -0.43 -10.20 -7.88
CA ARG A 144 0.77 -10.69 -7.19
C ARG A 144 0.56 -10.79 -5.67
N LEU A 145 -0.31 -9.95 -5.12
CA LEU A 145 -0.72 -9.98 -3.71
C LEU A 145 -1.81 -11.02 -3.41
N CYS A 146 -2.30 -11.72 -4.44
CA CYS A 146 -3.40 -12.67 -4.37
C CYS A 146 -4.69 -12.06 -3.81
N ILE A 147 -4.97 -10.81 -4.17
CA ILE A 147 -6.22 -10.12 -3.79
C ILE A 147 -7.34 -10.56 -4.74
N ASP A 148 -8.53 -10.83 -4.18
CA ASP A 148 -9.71 -11.20 -4.97
C ASP A 148 -10.05 -10.10 -6.00
N PRO A 149 -10.21 -10.41 -7.29
CA PRO A 149 -10.59 -9.44 -8.31
C PRO A 149 -11.86 -8.64 -7.99
N GLN A 150 -12.81 -9.20 -7.23
CA GLN A 150 -13.99 -8.49 -6.78
C GLN A 150 -13.64 -7.42 -5.74
N HIS A 151 -12.73 -7.70 -4.79
CA HIS A 151 -12.22 -6.68 -3.86
C HIS A 151 -11.48 -5.56 -4.61
N VAL A 152 -10.70 -5.91 -5.63
CA VAL A 152 -10.03 -4.94 -6.51
C VAL A 152 -11.05 -4.01 -7.16
N ALA A 153 -12.13 -4.57 -7.73
CA ALA A 153 -13.19 -3.79 -8.37
C ALA A 153 -13.89 -2.83 -7.38
N ILE A 154 -14.10 -3.24 -6.14
CA ILE A 154 -14.63 -2.37 -5.08
C ILE A 154 -13.68 -1.20 -4.80
N LEU A 155 -12.38 -1.46 -4.63
CA LEU A 155 -11.39 -0.41 -4.34
C LEU A 155 -11.24 0.59 -5.49
N GLU A 156 -11.25 0.11 -6.72
CA GLU A 156 -11.23 0.93 -7.94
C GLU A 156 -12.47 1.83 -8.01
N ALA A 157 -13.67 1.25 -7.91
CA ALA A 157 -14.92 2.00 -7.97
C ALA A 157 -15.09 2.99 -6.79
N ASN A 158 -14.66 2.63 -5.58
CA ASN A 158 -14.62 3.53 -4.43
C ASN A 158 -13.76 4.77 -4.71
N SER A 159 -12.59 4.57 -5.33
CA SER A 159 -11.64 5.65 -5.61
C SER A 159 -12.15 6.60 -6.69
N LEU A 160 -12.88 6.07 -7.68
CA LEU A 160 -13.57 6.85 -8.72
C LEU A 160 -14.93 7.42 -8.27
N LYS A 161 -15.31 7.22 -7.00
CA LYS A 161 -16.61 7.65 -6.42
C LYS A 161 -17.81 7.13 -7.22
N PHE A 162 -17.68 5.96 -7.84
CA PHE A 162 -18.78 5.31 -8.53
C PHE A 162 -19.78 4.75 -7.52
N THR A 163 -21.05 4.66 -7.94
CA THR A 163 -22.07 4.01 -7.13
C THR A 163 -21.76 2.52 -7.04
N LEU A 164 -21.47 2.06 -5.82
CA LEU A 164 -21.20 0.67 -5.50
C LEU A 164 -22.53 -0.03 -5.19
N LEU A 165 -22.78 -1.15 -5.86
CA LEU A 165 -23.91 -2.02 -5.54
C LEU A 165 -23.59 -2.86 -4.30
N GLU A 166 -24.60 -3.08 -3.46
CA GLU A 166 -24.47 -4.00 -2.34
C GLU A 166 -24.16 -5.40 -2.85
N THR A 167 -22.97 -5.89 -2.50
CA THR A 167 -22.43 -7.19 -2.90
C THR A 167 -21.68 -7.78 -1.73
N GLU A 168 -21.48 -9.10 -1.73
CA GLU A 168 -20.66 -9.79 -0.73
C GLU A 168 -19.25 -9.21 -0.67
N ALA A 169 -18.60 -9.02 -1.83
CA ALA A 169 -17.27 -8.42 -1.92
C ALA A 169 -17.21 -7.01 -1.29
N LEU A 170 -18.25 -6.21 -1.48
CA LEU A 170 -18.32 -4.88 -0.88
C LEU A 170 -18.47 -4.95 0.65
N TRP A 171 -19.26 -5.90 1.17
CA TRP A 171 -19.34 -6.15 2.61
C TRP A 171 -18.01 -6.63 3.18
N GLU A 172 -17.33 -7.56 2.51
CA GLU A 172 -16.02 -8.06 2.92
C GLU A 172 -14.98 -6.94 2.96
N VAL A 173 -14.93 -6.09 1.93
CA VAL A 173 -14.03 -4.93 1.93
C VAL A 173 -14.36 -3.95 3.06
N ASN A 174 -15.64 -3.68 3.33
CA ASN A 174 -16.03 -2.87 4.49
C ASN A 174 -15.57 -3.52 5.80
N HIS A 175 -15.77 -4.83 5.95
CA HIS A 175 -15.36 -5.56 7.13
C HIS A 175 -13.84 -5.51 7.31
N TYR A 176 -13.05 -5.89 6.30
CA TYR A 176 -11.59 -5.89 6.41
C TYR A 176 -11.00 -4.50 6.63
N LEU A 177 -11.64 -3.45 6.10
CA LEU A 177 -11.17 -2.08 6.21
C LEU A 177 -11.84 -1.30 7.36
N ASP A 178 -12.67 -1.94 8.19
CA ASP A 178 -13.23 -1.31 9.38
C ASP A 178 -12.08 -0.89 10.31
N PRO A 179 -11.94 0.41 10.63
CA PRO A 179 -10.88 0.90 11.49
C PRO A 179 -10.83 0.25 12.88
N SER A 180 -11.95 -0.29 13.36
CA SER A 180 -12.04 -0.97 14.65
C SER A 180 -11.35 -2.35 14.66
N ASN A 181 -11.10 -2.93 13.48
CA ASN A 181 -10.41 -4.21 13.34
C ASN A 181 -8.88 -4.10 13.48
N PHE A 182 -8.32 -2.89 13.42
CA PHE A 182 -6.90 -2.65 13.64
C PHE A 182 -6.61 -2.39 15.12
N GLN A 183 -5.55 -3.00 15.64
CA GLN A 183 -5.12 -2.90 17.03
C GLN A 183 -4.67 -1.46 17.38
N LEU A 184 -4.60 -1.14 18.69
CA LEU A 184 -4.27 0.23 19.14
C LEU A 184 -2.88 0.69 18.71
N HIS A 185 -1.89 -0.20 18.70
CA HIS A 185 -0.54 0.09 18.24
C HIS A 185 -0.41 0.24 16.71
N GLU A 186 -1.47 -0.07 15.95
CA GLU A 186 -1.55 0.10 14.51
C GLU A 186 -2.21 1.44 14.16
N SER A 187 -1.81 2.50 14.85
CA SER A 187 -2.40 3.83 14.73
C SER A 187 -2.36 4.36 13.29
N LEU A 188 -1.27 4.11 12.56
CA LEU A 188 -1.12 4.41 11.15
C LEU A 188 -2.14 3.66 10.28
N LEU A 189 -2.19 2.32 10.38
CA LEU A 189 -3.10 1.49 9.60
C LEU A 189 -4.55 1.86 9.87
N ARG A 190 -4.89 2.09 11.14
CA ARG A 190 -6.21 2.56 11.56
C ARG A 190 -6.57 3.91 10.93
N LEU A 191 -5.64 4.86 10.84
CA LEU A 191 -5.91 6.15 10.20
C LEU A 191 -6.13 6.00 8.69
N ILE A 192 -5.33 5.17 8.03
CA ILE A 192 -5.47 4.88 6.61
C ILE A 192 -6.82 4.19 6.35
N ALA A 193 -7.15 3.18 7.16
CA ALA A 193 -8.43 2.48 7.14
C ALA A 193 -9.59 3.46 7.26
N ARG A 194 -9.56 4.39 8.23
CA ARG A 194 -10.61 5.43 8.37
C ARG A 194 -10.81 6.23 7.10
N THR A 195 -9.71 6.55 6.43
CA THR A 195 -9.73 7.44 5.28
C THR A 195 -10.22 6.72 4.00
N ILE A 196 -9.97 5.41 3.88
CA ILE A 196 -10.49 4.60 2.77
C ILE A 196 -11.96 4.23 3.04
N HIS A 197 -12.25 3.77 4.26
CA HIS A 197 -13.56 3.32 4.70
C HIS A 197 -14.59 4.45 4.73
N SER A 198 -14.21 5.70 5.02
CA SER A 198 -15.16 6.83 5.02
C SER A 198 -15.84 7.08 3.68
N ASN A 199 -15.29 6.56 2.59
CA ASN A 199 -15.83 6.71 1.24
C ASN A 199 -16.65 5.48 0.80
N LEU A 200 -16.52 4.35 1.52
CA LEU A 200 -17.33 3.17 1.25
C LEU A 200 -18.77 3.42 1.73
N PRO A 201 -19.79 3.00 0.95
CA PRO A 201 -21.16 3.05 1.41
C PRO A 201 -21.33 2.15 2.64
N ALA A 202 -22.19 2.57 3.56
CA ALA A 202 -22.63 1.73 4.67
C ALA A 202 -23.54 0.62 4.15
N ILE A 203 -23.38 -0.60 4.64
CA ILE A 203 -24.09 -1.78 4.14
C ILE A 203 -24.55 -2.60 5.32
N ALA A 204 -25.75 -3.17 5.22
CA ALA A 204 -26.20 -4.17 6.17
C ALA A 204 -25.35 -5.45 6.03
N ILE A 205 -25.22 -6.21 7.13
CA ILE A 205 -24.63 -7.55 7.06
C ILE A 205 -25.45 -8.35 6.02
N PRO A 206 -24.81 -8.98 5.00
CA PRO A 206 -25.49 -9.83 4.05
C PRO A 206 -26.33 -10.81 4.85
N THR A 207 -27.64 -10.71 4.71
CA THR A 207 -28.53 -11.71 5.28
C THR A 207 -28.24 -12.96 4.47
N ALA A 208 -27.52 -13.90 5.09
CA ALA A 208 -27.24 -15.19 4.50
C ALA A 208 -28.55 -15.72 3.90
N ILE A 209 -28.49 -16.02 2.60
CA ILE A 209 -29.58 -16.69 1.89
C ILE A 209 -29.80 -18.02 2.62
N ASN A 210 -30.84 -18.06 3.44
CA ASN A 210 -31.44 -19.32 3.84
C ASN A 210 -32.13 -19.88 2.58
N ALA A 211 -31.46 -20.82 1.90
CA ALA A 211 -32.01 -22.02 1.24
C ALA A 211 -31.09 -22.50 0.10
#